data_AF-A0A537NUI6-F1
#
_entry.id   AF-A0A537NUI6-F1
#
_cell.length_a   1.000
_cell.length_b   1.000
_cell.length_c   1.000
_cell.angle_alpha   90.00
_cell.angle_beta   90.00
_cell.angle_gamma   90.00
#
_symmetry.space_group_name_H-M   'P 1'
#
loop_
_entity.id
_entity.type
_entity.pdbx_description
1 polymer ?
#
loop_
_entity_poly.entity_id
_entity_poly.type
_entity_poly.pdbx_seq_one_letter_code
_entity_poly.pdbx_strand_id
1 'polypeptide(L)'
;MSVVIIDYGSGNLHSAAKAFERAKRDSGSTATIEVTSDPGHVRRAERIVLPGVGAFRDCRDGLEAVSGMWETLEEEVTRRGKPFLG
;
A
#
# COMPACT_ATOMS: atom_id res chain seq x y z
N MET A 1 3.87 -6.42 -13.20
CA MET A 1 2.94 -6.30 -12.07
C MET A 1 3.66 -5.86 -10.82
N SER A 2 3.53 -4.59 -10.46
CA SER A 2 4.02 -4.03 -9.18
C SER A 2 2.88 -3.92 -8.17
N VAL A 3 3.15 -4.37 -6.94
CA VAL A 3 2.26 -4.25 -5.78
C VAL A 3 3.00 -3.42 -4.73
N VAL A 4 2.41 -2.31 -4.32
CA VAL A 4 2.94 -1.50 -3.21
C VAL A 4 2.11 -1.70 -1.96
N ILE A 5 2.80 -1.82 -0.83
CA ILE A 5 2.23 -1.78 0.51
C ILE A 5 2.60 -0.42 1.10
N ILE A 6 1.60 0.36 1.47
CA ILE A 6 1.80 1.71 1.99
C ILE A 6 2.39 1.65 3.39
N ASP A 7 3.53 2.28 3.59
CA ASP A 7 4.08 2.59 4.90
C ASP A 7 3.62 3.99 5.32
N TYR A 8 2.71 4.04 6.31
CA TYR A 8 2.21 5.27 6.91
C TYR A 8 2.70 5.47 8.36
N GLY A 9 3.79 4.80 8.75
CA GLY A 9 4.39 4.91 10.09
C GLY A 9 3.69 4.09 11.18
N SER A 10 2.60 3.40 10.85
CA SER A 10 1.91 2.42 11.69
C SER A 10 1.55 1.23 10.82
N GLY A 11 1.56 0.02 11.39
CA GLY A 11 1.47 -1.17 10.56
C GLY A 11 2.18 -2.37 11.14
N ASN A 12 1.65 -3.58 10.91
CA ASN A 12 2.47 -4.78 10.90
C ASN A 12 3.01 -5.02 9.48
N LEU A 13 3.82 -4.07 9.00
CA LEU A 13 4.36 -4.05 7.63
C LEU A 13 5.18 -5.30 7.33
N HIS A 14 5.92 -5.80 8.32
CA HIS A 14 6.73 -7.01 8.17
C HIS A 14 5.88 -8.26 7.92
N SER A 15 4.80 -8.45 8.69
CA SER A 15 3.89 -9.57 8.47
C SER A 15 3.11 -9.41 7.15
N ALA A 16 2.67 -8.19 6.81
CA ALA A 16 2.00 -7.93 5.54
C ALA A 16 2.93 -8.26 4.35
N ALA A 17 4.14 -7.72 4.32
CA ALA A 17 5.13 -8.01 3.29
C ALA A 17 5.41 -9.51 3.17
N LYS A 18 5.60 -10.22 4.29
CA LYS A 18 5.80 -11.68 4.28
C LYS A 18 4.59 -12.45 3.75
N ALA A 19 3.37 -12.02 4.07
CA ALA A 19 2.15 -12.64 3.60
C ALA A 19 2.01 -12.50 2.08
N PHE A 20 2.30 -11.30 1.54
CA PHE A 20 2.32 -11.07 0.09
C PHE A 20 3.44 -11.86 -0.60
N GLU A 21 4.64 -11.91 -0.03
CA GLU A 21 5.74 -12.73 -0.55
C GLU A 21 5.39 -14.22 -0.57
N ARG A 22 4.67 -14.71 0.44
CA ARG A 22 4.15 -16.07 0.46
C ARG A 22 3.09 -16.28 -0.61
N ALA A 23 2.11 -15.39 -0.72
CA ALA A 23 1.05 -15.46 -1.72
C ALA A 23 1.62 -15.46 -3.14
N LYS A 24 2.63 -14.63 -3.41
CA LYS A 24 3.38 -14.59 -4.66
C LYS A 24 3.99 -15.97 -5.00
N ARG A 25 4.66 -16.60 -4.03
CA ARG A 25 5.23 -17.95 -4.21
C ARG A 25 4.16 -18.99 -4.48
N ASP A 26 3.09 -18.99 -3.68
CA ASP A 26 2.03 -19.99 -3.76
C ASP A 26 1.22 -19.88 -5.07
N SER A 27 1.05 -18.66 -5.59
CA SER A 27 0.35 -18.43 -6.85
C SER A 27 1.26 -18.52 -8.09
N GLY A 28 2.58 -18.71 -7.92
CA GLY A 28 3.54 -18.62 -9.02
C GLY A 28 3.63 -17.24 -9.68
N SER A 29 3.24 -16.18 -8.97
CA SER A 29 3.24 -14.81 -9.52
C SER A 29 4.66 -14.24 -9.62
N THR A 30 4.91 -13.48 -10.68
CA THR A 30 6.17 -12.74 -10.86
C THR A 30 6.06 -11.30 -10.35
N ALA A 31 5.03 -10.97 -9.58
CA ALA A 31 4.82 -9.63 -9.06
C ALA A 31 5.99 -9.13 -8.20
N THR A 32 6.33 -7.86 -8.33
CA THR A 32 7.26 -7.19 -7.42
C THR A 32 6.46 -6.61 -6.26
N ILE A 33 6.84 -6.94 -5.02
CA ILE A 33 6.22 -6.42 -3.81
C ILE A 33 7.18 -5.42 -3.21
N GLU A 34 6.68 -4.22 -2.92
CA GLU A 34 7.45 -3.13 -2.35
C GLU A 34 6.69 -2.53 -1.17
N VAL A 35 7.39 -2.25 -0.08
CA VAL A 35 6.86 -1.44 1.04
C VAL A 35 7.43 -0.04 0.88
N THR A 36 6.58 0.99 0.86
CA THR A 36 7.03 2.35 0.60
C THR A 36 6.15 3.41 1.25
N SER A 37 6.78 4.48 1.73
CA SER A 37 6.13 5.72 2.16
C SER A 37 6.23 6.82 1.10
N ASP A 38 6.73 6.53 -0.12
CA ASP A 38 6.86 7.50 -1.21
C ASP A 38 5.59 7.49 -2.10
N PRO A 39 4.81 8.59 -2.13
CA PRO A 39 3.64 8.69 -3.00
C PRO A 39 3.98 8.55 -4.49
N GLY A 40 5.19 8.89 -4.92
CA GLY A 40 5.66 8.69 -6.28
C GLY A 40 5.72 7.21 -6.68
N HIS A 41 6.09 6.34 -5.75
CA HIS A 41 6.10 4.89 -5.96
C HIS A 41 4.66 4.36 -6.01
N VAL A 42 3.79 4.84 -5.11
CA VAL A 42 2.35 4.52 -5.12
C VAL A 42 1.69 4.91 -6.43
N ARG A 43 2.04 6.09 -6.97
CA ARG A 43 1.53 6.58 -8.26
C ARG A 43 1.94 5.71 -9.44
N ARG A 44 3.12 5.09 -9.41
CA ARG A 44 3.61 4.22 -10.50
C ARG A 44 3.18 2.76 -10.34
N ALA A 45 2.73 2.37 -9.15
CA ALA A 45 2.31 1.00 -8.89
C ALA A 45 1.06 0.61 -9.68
N GLU A 46 0.98 -0.67 -10.07
CA GLU A 46 -0.21 -1.23 -10.70
C GLU A 46 -1.29 -1.59 -9.66
N ARG A 47 -0.89 -1.96 -8.44
CA ARG A 47 -1.80 -2.34 -7.34
C ARG A 47 -1.33 -1.75 -6.02
N ILE A 48 -2.27 -1.32 -5.21
CA ILE A 48 -2.03 -0.62 -3.95
C ILE A 48 -2.60 -1.43 -2.78
N VAL A 49 -1.85 -1.53 -1.69
CA VAL A 49 -2.25 -2.20 -0.45
C VAL A 49 -2.10 -1.22 0.70
N LEU A 50 -3.19 -0.95 1.43
CA LEU A 50 -3.16 -0.22 2.68
C LEU A 50 -3.18 -1.24 3.84
N PRO A 51 -2.09 -1.40 4.59
CA PRO A 51 -2.06 -2.37 5.69
C PRO A 51 -2.89 -1.87 6.88
N GLY A 52 -3.74 -2.72 7.44
CA GLY A 52 -4.57 -2.39 8.61
C GLY A 52 -4.04 -2.97 9.92
N VAL A 53 -3.66 -2.12 10.87
CA VAL A 53 -3.59 -2.44 12.31
C VAL A 53 -3.93 -1.19 13.13
N GLY A 54 -4.61 -1.38 14.26
CA GLY A 54 -4.93 -0.28 15.17
C GLY A 54 -6.24 0.44 14.84
N ALA A 55 -6.37 1.67 15.33
CA ALA A 55 -7.59 2.46 15.17
C ALA A 55 -7.63 3.17 13.81
N PHE A 56 -8.83 3.35 13.26
CA PHE A 56 -9.02 4.05 11.98
C PHE A 56 -8.41 5.46 11.96
N ARG A 57 -8.48 6.17 13.09
CA ARG A 57 -7.89 7.50 13.24
C ARG A 57 -6.37 7.47 13.02
N ASP A 58 -5.68 6.52 13.64
CA ASP A 58 -4.21 6.40 13.52
C ASP A 58 -3.78 6.13 12.08
N CYS A 59 -4.57 5.32 11.34
CA CYS A 59 -4.35 5.11 9.91
C CYS A 59 -4.54 6.41 9.11
N ARG A 60 -5.60 7.16 9.40
CA ARG A 60 -5.88 8.42 8.72
C ARG A 60 -4.79 9.45 8.98
N ASP A 61 -4.44 9.64 10.24
CA ASP A 61 -3.43 10.60 10.68
C ASP A 61 -2.05 10.24 10.12
N GLY A 62 -1.70 8.95 10.07
CA GLY A 62 -0.46 8.48 9.46
C GLY A 62 -0.39 8.72 7.95
N LEU A 63 -1.50 8.53 7.23
CA LEU A 63 -1.57 8.82 5.79
C LEU A 63 -1.44 10.32 5.51
N GLU A 64 -2.09 11.17 6.30
CA GLU A 64 -1.99 12.64 6.16
C GLU A 64 -0.61 13.17 6.57
N ALA A 65 0.09 12.50 7.49
CA ALA A 65 1.46 12.85 7.88
C ALA A 65 2.48 12.61 6.76
N VAL A 66 2.20 11.70 5.82
CA VAL A 66 3.03 11.49 4.64
C VAL A 66 2.62 12.47 3.54
N SER A 67 3.41 13.52 3.36
CA SER A 67 3.16 14.59 2.39
C SER A 67 2.82 14.05 1.00
N GLY A 68 1.60 14.33 0.51
CA GLY A 68 1.13 13.95 -0.82
C GLY A 68 0.57 12.53 -0.94
N MET A 69 0.57 11.73 0.15
CA MET A 69 0.04 10.36 0.12
C MET A 69 -1.48 10.35 0.01
N TRP A 70 -2.17 11.17 0.81
CA TRP A 70 -3.64 11.26 0.78
C TRP A 70 -4.16 11.63 -0.62
N GLU A 71 -3.59 12.68 -1.23
CA GLU A 71 -3.96 13.14 -2.57
C GLU A 71 -3.63 12.10 -3.64
N THR A 72 -2.53 11.37 -3.46
CA THR A 72 -2.17 10.27 -4.37
C THR A 72 -3.17 9.12 -4.29
N LEU A 73 -3.62 8.75 -3.09
CA LEU A 73 -4.63 7.71 -2.93
C LEU A 73 -5.99 8.14 -3.49
N GLU A 74 -6.41 9.38 -3.22
CA GLU A 74 -7.66 9.90 -3.77
C GLU A 74 -7.64 9.87 -5.30
N GLU A 75 -6.55 10.30 -5.93
CA GLU A 75 -6.41 10.28 -7.38
C GLU A 75 -6.32 8.85 -7.94
N GLU A 76 -5.42 8.02 -7.42
CA GLU A 76 -5.12 6.72 -8.03
C GLU A 76 -6.15 5.65 -7.68
N VAL A 77 -6.72 5.66 -6.47
CA VAL A 77 -7.72 4.67 -6.02
C VAL A 77 -9.12 5.15 -6.35
N THR A 78 -9.53 6.31 -5.84
CA THR A 78 -10.93 6.75 -5.95
C THR A 78 -11.28 7.22 -7.36
N ARG A 79 -10.42 8.01 -8.01
CA ARG A 79 -10.71 8.58 -9.34
C ARG A 79 -10.32 7.64 -10.48
N ARG A 80 -9.12 7.06 -10.43
CA ARG A 80 -8.60 6.18 -11.49
C ARG A 80 -8.95 4.70 -11.32
N GLY A 81 -9.43 4.31 -10.15
CA GLY A 81 -9.90 2.94 -9.90
C GLY A 81 -8.78 1.90 -9.91
N LYS A 82 -7.54 2.27 -9.53
CA LYS A 82 -6.48 1.27 -9.40
C LYS A 82 -6.88 0.19 -8.39
N PRO A 83 -6.59 -1.10 -8.68
CA PRO A 83 -6.85 -2.17 -7.72
C PRO A 83 -6.23 -1.85 -6.36
N PHE A 84 -7.10 -1.81 -5.35
CA PHE A 84 -6.77 -1.42 -3.99
C PHE A 84 -7.24 -2.50 -3.01
N LEU A 85 -6.40 -2.84 -2.04
CA LEU A 85 -6.74 -3.71 -0.91
C LEU A 85 -6.44 -2.96 0.39
N GLY A 86 -7.46 -2.71 1.20
CA GLY A 86 -7.34 -2.10 2.54
C GLY A 86 -7.96 -2.99 3.61
#